data_AF-A0A926BEL4-F1
#
_entry.id   AF-A0A926BEL4-F1
#
_cell.length_a   1.000
_cell.length_b   1.000
_cell.length_c   1.000
_cell.angle_alpha   90.00
_cell.angle_beta   90.00
_cell.angle_gamma   90.00
#
_symmetry.space_group_name_H-M   'P 1'
#
loop_
_entity.id
_entity.type
_entity.pdbx_description
1 polymer ?
#
loop_
_entity_poly.entity_id
_entity_poly.type
_entity_poly.pdbx_seq_one_letter_code
_entity_poly.pdbx_strand_id
1 'polypeptide(L)'
;MSKSVPSSSPPPPAPPRKMSPLRIAGIGCGGLAFLVLLFAIVGGVMLQMERAKPYNAKSEVRGLAGVAVYPGATIDEEATRDARAVALLMRGLYPADSTTVVGLRTSDDPQKIIAFYDAFLAKYGFTKTRLGGGAGEAGASYVIEGITVVIQIKEEEGEDRQLFVMRFDNGKKTMLSKPEDVVTPGDFKKVKENQDKVPGQKSPGTAGTREKGEP
;
A
#
# COMPACT_ATOMS: atom_id res chain seq x y z
N MET A 1 58.14 65.59 -45.32
CA MET A 1 58.56 64.21 -44.97
C MET A 1 57.52 63.64 -44.01
N SER A 2 56.53 62.91 -44.52
CA SER A 2 55.46 62.34 -43.71
C SER A 2 55.86 60.94 -43.26
N LYS A 3 56.04 60.74 -41.95
CA LYS A 3 56.26 59.42 -41.36
C LYS A 3 54.94 58.66 -41.33
N SER A 4 54.87 57.52 -42.02
CA SER A 4 53.79 56.56 -41.92
C SER A 4 53.80 55.91 -40.52
N VAL A 5 52.63 55.91 -39.87
CA VAL A 5 52.42 55.21 -38.60
C VAL A 5 52.15 53.73 -38.92
N PRO A 6 52.80 52.77 -38.24
CA PRO A 6 52.56 51.36 -38.48
C PRO A 6 51.17 50.97 -37.95
N SER A 7 50.33 50.45 -38.84
CA SER A 7 49.06 49.84 -38.50
C SER A 7 49.30 48.50 -37.81
N SER A 8 49.12 48.44 -36.49
CA SER A 8 49.15 47.19 -35.73
C SER A 8 47.78 46.52 -35.81
N SER A 9 47.66 45.51 -36.66
CA SER A 9 46.47 44.65 -36.69
C SER A 9 46.35 43.92 -35.34
N PRO A 10 45.16 43.85 -34.72
CA PRO A 10 44.98 43.08 -33.49
C PRO A 10 45.27 41.59 -33.76
N PRO A 11 45.87 40.86 -32.81
CA PRO A 11 46.19 39.45 -32.99
C PRO A 11 44.90 38.64 -33.23
N PRO A 12 44.97 37.58 -34.06
CA PRO A 12 43.82 36.76 -34.36
C PRO A 12 43.25 36.14 -33.07
N PRO A 13 41.91 36.03 -32.95
CA PRO A 13 41.28 35.42 -31.78
C PRO A 13 41.76 33.98 -31.61
N ALA A 14 42.17 33.64 -30.39
CA ALA A 14 42.66 32.29 -30.08
C ALA A 14 41.57 31.24 -30.39
N PRO A 15 41.95 30.06 -30.92
CA PRO A 15 41.00 29.02 -31.27
C PRO A 15 40.24 28.52 -30.02
N PRO A 16 38.94 28.24 -30.12
CA PRO A 16 38.14 27.75 -29.00
C PRO A 16 38.76 26.44 -28.49
N ARG A 17 39.13 26.43 -27.19
CA ARG A 17 39.71 25.25 -26.55
C ARG A 17 38.69 24.12 -26.60
N LYS A 18 38.97 23.08 -27.40
CA LYS A 18 38.18 21.86 -27.45
C LYS A 18 38.14 21.24 -26.06
N MET A 19 36.97 21.22 -25.42
CA MET A 19 36.82 20.54 -24.13
C MET A 19 37.10 19.05 -24.31
N SER A 20 37.90 18.48 -23.40
CA SER A 20 38.23 17.06 -23.50
C SER A 20 36.98 16.18 -23.28
N PRO A 21 36.85 15.05 -23.99
CA PRO A 21 35.70 14.16 -23.87
C PRO A 21 35.44 13.69 -22.42
N LEU A 22 36.51 13.58 -21.62
CA LEU A 22 36.46 13.24 -20.20
C LEU A 22 35.70 14.28 -19.36
N ARG A 23 35.79 15.57 -19.70
CA ARG A 23 35.02 16.62 -19.02
C ARG A 23 33.54 16.57 -19.36
N ILE A 24 33.20 16.22 -20.60
CA ILE A 24 31.80 16.06 -21.04
C ILE A 24 31.18 14.81 -20.37
N ALA A 25 31.91 13.70 -20.30
CA ALA A 25 31.47 12.48 -19.60
C ALA A 25 31.30 12.69 -18.08
N GLY A 26 32.19 13.46 -17.44
CA GLY A 26 32.09 13.82 -16.02
C GLY A 26 30.87 14.69 -15.70
N ILE A 27 30.53 15.65 -16.57
CA ILE A 27 29.31 16.48 -16.43
C ILE A 27 28.05 15.63 -16.64
N GLY A 28 28.08 14.68 -17.58
CA GLY A 28 26.97 13.76 -17.83
C GLY A 28 26.68 12.84 -16.64
N CYS A 29 27.69 12.16 -16.10
CA CYS A 29 27.52 11.28 -14.94
C CYS A 29 27.21 12.05 -13.65
N GLY A 30 27.86 13.20 -13.42
CA GLY A 30 27.59 14.04 -12.25
C GLY A 30 26.18 14.64 -12.26
N GLY A 31 25.71 15.11 -13.42
CA GLY A 31 24.34 15.60 -13.59
C GLY A 31 23.30 14.51 -13.40
N LEU A 32 23.53 13.30 -13.93
CA LEU A 32 22.63 12.16 -13.72
C LEU A 32 22.59 11.73 -12.25
N ALA A 33 23.75 11.63 -11.59
CA ALA A 33 23.80 11.30 -10.16
C ALA A 33 23.10 12.34 -9.29
N PHE A 34 23.26 13.63 -9.60
CA PHE A 34 22.56 14.71 -8.93
C PHE A 34 21.04 14.61 -9.13
N LEU A 35 20.57 14.33 -10.35
CA LEU A 35 19.14 14.13 -10.62
C LEU A 35 18.59 12.92 -9.84
N VAL A 36 19.30 11.79 -9.86
CA VAL A 36 18.89 10.59 -9.10
C VAL A 36 18.81 10.90 -7.60
N LEU A 37 19.80 11.61 -7.05
CA LEU A 37 19.79 12.03 -5.65
C LEU A 37 18.61 12.97 -5.36
N LEU A 38 18.33 13.92 -6.24
CA LEU A 38 17.22 14.85 -6.08
C LEU A 38 15.87 14.13 -6.12
N PHE A 39 15.68 13.16 -7.01
CA PHE A 39 14.49 12.29 -7.02
C PHE A 39 14.38 11.46 -5.74
N ALA A 40 15.49 10.93 -5.21
CA ALA A 40 15.49 10.18 -3.96
C ALA A 40 15.12 11.08 -2.76
N ILE A 41 15.64 12.30 -2.69
CA ILE A 41 15.32 13.28 -1.64
C ILE A 41 13.84 13.67 -1.74
N VAL A 42 13.36 14.07 -2.93
CA VAL A 42 11.96 14.49 -3.12
C VAL A 42 11.01 13.33 -2.81
N GLY A 43 11.31 12.12 -3.28
CA GLY A 43 10.55 10.92 -2.97
C GLY A 43 10.53 10.60 -1.47
N GLY A 44 11.68 10.70 -0.80
CA GLY A 44 11.80 10.51 0.64
C GLY A 44 11.02 11.54 1.46
N VAL A 45 11.06 12.82 1.05
CA VAL A 45 10.28 13.89 1.68
C VAL A 45 8.78 13.66 1.49
N MET A 46 8.33 13.29 0.30
CA MET A 46 6.91 12.97 0.05
C MET A 46 6.43 11.79 0.91
N LEU A 47 7.24 10.73 1.04
CA LEU A 47 6.94 9.60 1.93
C LEU A 47 6.81 10.02 3.40
N GLN A 48 7.72 10.88 3.88
CA GLN A 48 7.67 11.40 5.25
C GLN A 48 6.45 12.29 5.48
N MET A 49 6.11 13.15 4.53
CA MET A 49 4.91 14.00 4.63
C MET A 49 3.64 13.16 4.71
N GLU A 50 3.56 12.05 3.96
CA GLU A 50 2.40 11.15 3.98
C GLU A 50 2.28 10.41 5.33
N ARG A 51 3.42 9.97 5.90
CA ARG A 51 3.48 9.37 7.23
C ARG A 51 3.13 10.36 8.36
N ALA A 52 3.45 11.65 8.17
CA ALA A 52 3.17 12.70 9.14
C ALA A 52 1.73 13.20 9.13
N LYS A 53 0.90 12.79 8.15
CA LYS A 53 -0.52 13.19 8.11
C LYS A 53 -1.24 12.68 9.36
N PRO A 54 -2.04 13.54 10.02
CA PRO A 54 -2.75 13.15 11.23
C PRO A 54 -3.60 11.90 10.97
N TYR A 55 -3.47 10.94 11.86
CA TYR A 55 -4.28 9.73 11.84
C TYR A 55 -5.64 10.02 12.46
N ASN A 56 -6.70 9.57 11.79
CA ASN A 56 -8.06 9.62 12.34
C ASN A 56 -8.76 8.30 12.04
N ALA A 57 -8.77 7.40 13.04
CA ALA A 57 -9.35 6.06 12.93
C ALA A 57 -10.75 6.04 12.31
N LYS A 58 -11.60 7.02 12.65
CA LYS A 58 -12.98 7.07 12.13
C LYS A 58 -13.02 7.38 10.63
N SER A 59 -12.16 8.26 10.13
CA SER A 59 -12.12 8.57 8.70
C SER A 59 -11.43 7.49 7.88
N GLU A 60 -10.37 6.85 8.40
CA GLU A 60 -9.66 5.77 7.70
C GLU A 60 -10.57 4.55 7.50
N VAL A 61 -11.27 4.11 8.56
CA VAL A 61 -12.19 2.97 8.48
C VAL A 61 -13.38 3.26 7.58
N ARG A 62 -13.95 4.46 7.69
CA ARG A 62 -15.04 4.89 6.80
C ARG A 62 -14.58 5.01 5.34
N GLY A 63 -13.29 5.27 5.13
CA GLY A 63 -12.65 5.37 3.82
C GLY A 63 -12.60 4.06 3.04
N LEU A 64 -12.64 2.90 3.69
CA LEU A 64 -12.63 1.61 2.97
C LEU A 64 -13.86 1.39 2.06
N ALA A 65 -14.89 2.24 2.20
CA ALA A 65 -16.01 2.40 1.26
C ALA A 65 -16.67 1.06 0.84
N GLY A 66 -16.79 0.12 1.78
CA GLY A 66 -17.38 -1.21 1.53
C GLY A 66 -16.37 -2.36 1.45
N VAL A 67 -15.07 -2.13 1.60
CA VAL A 67 -14.10 -3.21 1.87
C VAL A 67 -14.11 -3.54 3.36
N ALA A 68 -14.37 -4.79 3.71
CA ALA A 68 -14.41 -5.23 5.11
C ALA A 68 -13.01 -5.24 5.75
N VAL A 69 -12.97 -4.91 7.05
CA VAL A 69 -11.82 -5.16 7.91
C VAL A 69 -11.75 -6.66 8.21
N TYR A 70 -10.57 -7.26 8.13
CA TYR A 70 -10.39 -8.69 8.41
C TYR A 70 -10.79 -9.03 9.86
N PRO A 71 -11.64 -10.06 10.08
CA PRO A 71 -12.05 -10.46 11.42
C PRO A 71 -10.86 -11.04 12.18
N GLY A 72 -10.52 -10.44 13.31
CA GLY A 72 -9.32 -10.80 14.10
C GLY A 72 -8.14 -9.85 13.92
N ALA A 73 -8.24 -8.90 12.99
CA ALA A 73 -7.26 -7.83 12.90
C ALA A 73 -7.66 -6.61 13.75
N THR A 74 -6.67 -5.91 14.30
CA THR A 74 -6.85 -4.62 14.97
C THR A 74 -6.26 -3.51 14.13
N ILE A 75 -6.95 -2.38 14.04
CA ILE A 75 -6.41 -1.22 13.32
C ILE A 75 -5.19 -0.71 14.08
N ASP A 76 -4.11 -0.48 13.34
CA ASP A 76 -2.85 -0.01 13.88
C ASP A 76 -2.41 1.28 13.18
N GLU A 77 -2.03 2.27 13.97
CA GLU A 77 -1.69 3.59 13.46
C GLU A 77 -0.39 3.57 12.65
N GLU A 78 0.62 2.85 13.16
CA GLU A 78 1.92 2.72 12.51
C GLU A 78 1.78 1.96 11.18
N ALA A 79 1.13 0.80 11.20
CA ALA A 79 0.80 0.06 9.99
C ALA A 79 -0.02 0.91 9.01
N THR A 80 -0.93 1.79 9.48
CA THR A 80 -1.72 2.65 8.58
C THR A 80 -0.84 3.72 7.92
N ARG A 81 0.09 4.32 8.67
CA ARG A 81 1.06 5.27 8.09
C ARG A 81 1.95 4.59 7.04
N ASP A 82 2.36 3.36 7.30
CA ASP A 82 3.12 2.55 6.34
C ASP A 82 2.28 2.15 5.12
N ALA A 83 1.03 1.74 5.31
CA ALA A 83 0.10 1.47 4.21
C ALA A 83 -0.10 2.70 3.31
N ARG A 84 -0.17 3.91 3.88
CA ARG A 84 -0.24 5.16 3.09
C ARG A 84 1.00 5.38 2.25
N ALA A 85 2.18 5.16 2.82
CA ALA A 85 3.46 5.25 2.11
C ALA A 85 3.54 4.24 0.96
N VAL A 86 3.15 2.98 1.21
CA VAL A 86 3.08 1.93 0.18
C VAL A 86 2.06 2.29 -0.90
N ALA A 87 0.88 2.78 -0.53
CA ALA A 87 -0.13 3.18 -1.50
C ALA A 87 0.33 4.33 -2.40
N LEU A 88 1.10 5.28 -1.85
CA LEU A 88 1.72 6.35 -2.64
C LEU A 88 2.68 5.80 -3.70
N LEU A 89 3.51 4.80 -3.35
CA LEU A 89 4.39 4.13 -4.31
C LEU A 89 3.58 3.36 -5.37
N MET A 90 2.47 2.75 -4.96
CA MET A 90 1.61 1.96 -5.82
C MET A 90 0.76 2.80 -6.79
N ARG A 91 0.58 4.11 -6.55
CA ARG A 91 -0.14 5.01 -7.49
C ARG A 91 0.46 5.08 -8.89
N GLY A 92 1.76 4.81 -9.04
CA GLY A 92 2.38 4.72 -10.37
C GLY A 92 1.90 3.50 -11.16
N LEU A 93 1.48 2.43 -10.48
CA LEU A 93 0.98 1.19 -11.06
C LEU A 93 -0.55 1.15 -11.14
N TYR A 94 -1.21 1.78 -10.17
CA TYR A 94 -2.66 1.88 -10.04
C TYR A 94 -3.06 3.36 -9.99
N PRO A 95 -3.09 4.05 -11.15
CA PRO A 95 -3.49 5.46 -11.19
C PRO A 95 -4.93 5.56 -10.72
N ALA A 96 -5.21 6.42 -9.73
CA ALA A 96 -6.53 6.57 -9.13
C ALA A 96 -6.83 8.00 -8.68
N ASP A 97 -8.11 8.39 -8.79
CA ASP A 97 -8.61 9.70 -8.38
C ASP A 97 -8.66 9.82 -6.86
N SER A 98 -8.97 8.72 -6.19
CA SER A 98 -8.93 8.63 -4.74
C SER A 98 -8.31 7.31 -4.28
N THR A 99 -7.72 7.35 -3.11
CA THR A 99 -7.05 6.20 -2.50
C THR A 99 -7.44 6.16 -1.03
N THR A 100 -7.88 5.01 -0.56
CA THR A 100 -8.18 4.80 0.85
C THR A 100 -7.41 3.59 1.33
N VAL A 101 -6.88 3.69 2.55
CA VAL A 101 -5.99 2.68 3.09
C VAL A 101 -6.29 2.47 4.56
N VAL A 102 -6.08 1.25 5.03
CA VAL A 102 -5.96 0.97 6.45
C VAL A 102 -4.81 0.00 6.66
N GLY A 103 -4.04 0.24 7.72
CA GLY A 103 -3.10 -0.73 8.26
C GLY A 103 -3.71 -1.41 9.46
N LEU A 104 -3.57 -2.73 9.49
CA LEU A 104 -4.09 -3.61 10.51
C LEU A 104 -2.95 -4.47 11.05
N ARG A 105 -3.05 -4.92 12.29
CA ARG A 105 -2.23 -5.99 12.86
C ARG A 105 -3.05 -7.24 13.07
N THR A 106 -2.46 -8.39 12.82
CA THR A 106 -3.08 -9.70 13.04
C THR A 106 -2.01 -10.77 13.23
N SER A 107 -2.33 -11.79 14.00
CA SER A 107 -1.51 -13.00 14.16
C SER A 107 -2.03 -14.18 13.33
N ASP A 108 -3.10 -13.98 12.56
CA ASP A 108 -3.65 -15.01 11.67
C ASP A 108 -2.76 -15.27 10.45
N ASP A 109 -2.84 -16.51 9.95
CA ASP A 109 -2.09 -16.98 8.79
C ASP A 109 -2.42 -16.17 7.51
N PRO A 110 -1.42 -15.82 6.68
CA PRO A 110 -1.65 -15.04 5.47
C PRO A 110 -2.65 -15.68 4.50
N GLN A 111 -2.66 -17.00 4.36
CA GLN A 111 -3.59 -17.69 3.46
C GLN A 111 -5.02 -17.57 3.96
N LYS A 112 -5.23 -17.62 5.29
CA LYS A 112 -6.55 -17.40 5.91
C LYS A 112 -7.05 -15.97 5.66
N ILE A 113 -6.16 -14.98 5.70
CA ILE A 113 -6.49 -13.58 5.39
C ILE A 113 -6.88 -13.43 3.92
N ILE A 114 -6.08 -13.97 3.00
CA ILE A 114 -6.37 -13.91 1.56
C ILE A 114 -7.66 -14.65 1.22
N ALA A 115 -7.91 -15.83 1.80
CA ALA A 115 -9.15 -16.58 1.58
C ALA A 115 -10.40 -15.82 2.03
N PHE A 116 -10.32 -15.06 3.13
CA PHE A 116 -11.40 -14.17 3.55
C PHE A 116 -11.69 -13.11 2.50
N TYR A 117 -10.66 -12.42 2.01
CA TYR A 117 -10.83 -11.37 0.99
C TYR A 117 -11.26 -11.92 -0.37
N ASP A 118 -10.78 -13.10 -0.76
CA ASP A 118 -11.25 -13.82 -1.95
C ASP A 118 -12.76 -14.03 -1.87
N ALA A 119 -13.25 -14.61 -0.77
CA ALA A 119 -14.67 -14.88 -0.58
C ALA A 119 -15.51 -13.60 -0.43
N PHE A 120 -14.99 -12.58 0.27
CA PHE A 120 -15.68 -11.31 0.46
C PHE A 120 -15.82 -10.55 -0.85
N LEU A 121 -14.70 -10.29 -1.56
CA LEU A 121 -14.68 -9.45 -2.75
C LEU A 121 -15.33 -10.15 -3.96
N ALA A 122 -15.26 -11.48 -4.06
CA ALA A 122 -15.96 -12.22 -5.11
C ALA A 122 -17.48 -12.04 -5.05
N LYS A 123 -18.07 -11.91 -3.84
CA LYS A 123 -19.52 -11.63 -3.67
C LYS A 123 -19.94 -10.29 -4.29
N TYR A 124 -19.00 -9.35 -4.39
CA TYR A 124 -19.24 -8.04 -4.99
C TYR A 124 -18.76 -7.96 -6.44
N GLY A 125 -18.41 -9.10 -7.06
CA GLY A 125 -18.03 -9.18 -8.48
C GLY A 125 -16.58 -8.82 -8.79
N PHE A 126 -15.71 -8.72 -7.78
CA PHE A 126 -14.29 -8.50 -8.03
C PHE A 126 -13.65 -9.74 -8.63
N THR A 127 -12.72 -9.50 -9.56
CA THR A 127 -11.85 -10.54 -10.12
C THR A 127 -10.47 -10.41 -9.51
N LYS A 128 -9.93 -11.51 -8.98
CA LYS A 128 -8.54 -11.58 -8.50
C LYS A 128 -7.59 -11.50 -9.69
N THR A 129 -6.70 -10.52 -9.71
CA THR A 129 -5.83 -10.24 -10.88
C THR A 129 -4.38 -10.65 -10.66
N ARG A 130 -3.90 -10.70 -9.42
CA ARG A 130 -2.51 -11.10 -9.12
C ARG A 130 -2.41 -11.65 -7.70
N LEU A 131 -1.64 -12.73 -7.54
CA LEU A 131 -1.00 -13.09 -6.28
C LEU A 131 0.37 -12.42 -6.30
N GLY A 132 0.47 -11.27 -5.64
CA GLY A 132 1.70 -10.50 -5.58
C GLY A 132 2.38 -10.77 -4.25
N GLY A 133 3.45 -11.57 -4.27
CA GLY A 133 4.32 -11.76 -3.12
C GLY A 133 5.77 -11.71 -3.56
N GLY A 134 6.50 -10.69 -3.10
CA GLY A 134 7.96 -10.74 -3.10
C GLY A 134 8.44 -11.83 -2.13
N ALA A 135 9.75 -12.09 -2.08
CA ALA A 135 10.32 -13.01 -1.11
C ALA A 135 9.99 -12.52 0.33
N GLY A 136 8.99 -13.15 0.97
CA GLY A 136 8.56 -12.85 2.33
C GLY A 136 7.28 -12.00 2.48
N GLU A 137 6.59 -11.66 1.38
CA GLU A 137 5.33 -10.91 1.46
C GLU A 137 4.21 -11.72 0.80
N ALA A 138 3.05 -11.83 1.45
CA ALA A 138 1.86 -12.41 0.85
C ALA A 138 0.91 -11.29 0.43
N GLY A 139 0.30 -11.40 -0.75
CA GLY A 139 -0.60 -10.35 -1.21
C GLY A 139 -1.48 -10.76 -2.38
N ALA A 140 -2.57 -10.04 -2.53
CA ALA A 140 -3.50 -10.21 -3.63
C ALA A 140 -4.05 -8.87 -4.11
N SER A 141 -4.26 -8.75 -5.41
CA SER A 141 -4.99 -7.64 -6.01
C SER A 141 -6.30 -8.10 -6.62
N TYR A 142 -7.33 -7.26 -6.48
CA TYR A 142 -8.68 -7.50 -6.93
C TYR A 142 -9.17 -6.30 -7.72
N VAL A 143 -9.86 -6.52 -8.83
CA VAL A 143 -10.33 -5.44 -9.70
C VAL A 143 -11.81 -5.62 -10.01
N ILE A 144 -12.56 -4.51 -9.98
CA ILE A 144 -13.87 -4.38 -10.59
C ILE A 144 -14.01 -2.98 -11.15
N GLU A 145 -14.39 -2.84 -12.42
CA GLU A 145 -14.85 -1.58 -13.05
C GLU A 145 -14.23 -0.25 -12.51
N GLY A 146 -12.90 -0.12 -12.57
CA GLY A 146 -12.23 1.12 -12.13
C GLY A 146 -11.99 1.25 -10.63
N ILE A 147 -12.25 0.20 -9.85
CA ILE A 147 -11.75 0.00 -8.49
C ILE A 147 -10.70 -1.09 -8.50
N THR A 148 -9.57 -0.82 -7.85
CA THR A 148 -8.60 -1.85 -7.48
C THR A 148 -8.48 -1.92 -5.96
N VAL A 149 -8.61 -3.12 -5.39
CA VAL A 149 -8.30 -3.40 -3.99
C VAL A 149 -7.03 -4.21 -3.94
N VAL A 150 -6.06 -3.77 -3.14
CA VAL A 150 -4.79 -4.45 -2.91
C VAL A 150 -4.70 -4.83 -1.44
N ILE A 151 -4.49 -6.12 -1.20
CA ILE A 151 -4.21 -6.70 0.09
C ILE A 151 -2.73 -7.05 0.13
N GLN A 152 -1.99 -6.49 1.07
CA GLN A 152 -0.61 -6.87 1.34
C GLN A 152 -0.45 -7.30 2.79
N ILE A 153 0.33 -8.34 3.01
CA ILE A 153 0.62 -8.93 4.30
C ILE A 153 2.13 -8.96 4.40
N LYS A 154 2.64 -8.16 5.32
CA LYS A 154 4.06 -8.07 5.64
C LYS A 154 4.29 -8.82 6.94
N GLU A 155 5.20 -9.78 6.90
CA GLU A 155 5.65 -10.49 8.09
C GLU A 155 6.52 -9.53 8.94
N GLU A 156 6.22 -9.44 10.23
CA GLU A 156 7.11 -8.80 11.21
C GLU A 156 7.84 -9.87 12.02
N GLU A 157 8.82 -9.46 12.84
CA GLU A 157 9.49 -10.38 13.75
C GLU A 157 8.47 -10.97 14.75
N GLY A 158 8.31 -12.29 14.73
CA GLY A 158 7.40 -13.03 15.61
C GLY A 158 6.15 -13.54 14.90
N GLU A 159 5.04 -13.59 15.63
CA GLU A 159 3.74 -14.05 15.09
C GLU A 159 2.87 -12.91 14.58
N ASP A 160 3.24 -11.66 14.85
CA ASP A 160 2.51 -10.48 14.44
C ASP A 160 2.79 -10.15 12.96
N ARG A 161 1.74 -9.74 12.26
CA ARG A 161 1.78 -9.38 10.84
C ARG A 161 1.10 -8.05 10.62
N GLN A 162 1.67 -7.25 9.73
CA GLN A 162 1.02 -6.05 9.23
C GLN A 162 0.21 -6.40 7.99
N LEU A 163 -1.08 -6.08 8.03
CA LEU A 163 -2.02 -6.23 6.93
C LEU A 163 -2.39 -4.85 6.41
N PHE A 164 -2.03 -4.57 5.15
CA PHE A 164 -2.42 -3.36 4.45
C PHE A 164 -3.58 -3.67 3.52
N VAL A 165 -4.68 -2.94 3.72
CA VAL A 165 -5.84 -2.98 2.84
C VAL A 165 -5.92 -1.64 2.15
N MET A 166 -5.67 -1.63 0.86
CA MET A 166 -5.61 -0.42 0.05
C MET A 166 -6.65 -0.49 -1.06
N ARG A 167 -7.36 0.60 -1.28
CA ARG A 167 -8.36 0.76 -2.34
C ARG A 167 -8.02 1.96 -3.19
N PHE A 168 -8.10 1.77 -4.50
CA PHE A 168 -7.81 2.74 -5.53
C PHE A 168 -9.06 2.90 -6.41
N ASP A 169 -9.65 4.09 -6.44
CA ASP A 169 -10.87 4.38 -7.20
C ASP A 169 -10.59 5.36 -8.36
N ASN A 170 -10.96 4.98 -9.58
CA ASN A 170 -10.70 5.73 -10.82
C ASN A 170 -11.97 6.44 -11.33
N GLY A 171 -12.77 7.00 -10.43
CA GLY A 171 -13.89 7.89 -10.78
C GLY A 171 -15.10 7.23 -11.45
N LYS A 172 -15.03 5.94 -11.81
CA LYS A 172 -16.21 5.17 -12.21
C LYS A 172 -16.99 4.77 -10.96
N LYS A 173 -18.16 5.40 -10.75
CA LYS A 173 -19.11 5.05 -9.68
C LYS A 173 -19.54 3.58 -9.83
N THR A 174 -18.94 2.68 -9.06
CA THR A 174 -19.34 1.27 -8.99
C THR A 174 -20.11 0.99 -7.70
N MET A 175 -20.85 -0.13 -7.71
CA MET A 175 -21.93 -0.46 -6.78
C MET A 175 -21.54 -0.61 -5.30
N LEU A 176 -20.25 -0.60 -4.95
CA LEU A 176 -19.76 -0.56 -3.56
C LEU A 176 -20.10 0.74 -2.82
N SER A 177 -20.59 1.75 -3.53
CA SER A 177 -20.97 3.04 -2.97
C SER A 177 -22.31 3.05 -2.22
N LYS A 178 -22.97 1.89 -2.02
CA LYS A 178 -24.10 1.79 -1.09
C LYS A 178 -23.59 1.67 0.36
N PRO A 179 -23.81 2.67 1.22
CA PRO A 179 -23.24 2.75 2.56
C PRO A 179 -23.89 1.81 3.60
N GLU A 180 -24.78 0.90 3.19
CA GLU A 180 -25.61 0.12 4.11
C GLU A 180 -24.93 -1.16 4.66
N ASP A 181 -23.82 -1.61 4.06
CA ASP A 181 -23.08 -2.81 4.50
C ASP A 181 -21.69 -2.51 5.11
N VAL A 182 -21.41 -1.24 5.44
CA VAL A 182 -20.16 -0.86 6.13
C VAL A 182 -20.24 -1.34 7.57
N VAL A 183 -19.74 -2.56 7.83
CA VAL A 183 -19.58 -3.08 9.20
C VAL A 183 -18.59 -2.18 9.93
N THR A 184 -19.10 -1.37 10.85
CA THR A 184 -18.26 -0.52 11.69
C THR A 184 -17.73 -1.32 12.88
N PRO A 185 -16.58 -0.93 13.47
CA PRO A 185 -16.05 -1.60 14.66
C PRO A 185 -17.05 -1.72 15.83
N GLY A 186 -18.08 -0.86 15.88
CA GLY A 186 -19.16 -0.91 16.88
C GLY A 186 -20.18 -2.03 16.66
N ASP A 187 -20.30 -2.57 15.44
CA ASP A 187 -21.26 -3.62 15.11
C ASP A 187 -20.80 -5.01 15.59
N PHE A 188 -19.51 -5.16 15.93
CA PHE A 188 -18.94 -6.42 16.43
C PHE A 188 -19.41 -6.83 17.82
N LYS A 189 -19.98 -5.91 18.63
CA LYS A 189 -20.64 -6.30 19.88
C LYS A 189 -21.92 -7.10 19.65
N LYS A 190 -22.63 -6.90 18.53
CA LYS A 190 -23.87 -7.65 18.20
C LYS A 190 -23.61 -8.99 17.50
N VAL A 191 -22.47 -9.14 16.78
CA VAL A 191 -22.14 -10.41 16.13
C VAL A 191 -21.76 -11.48 17.14
N LYS A 192 -21.12 -11.11 18.26
CA LYS A 192 -20.83 -12.05 19.35
C LYS A 192 -22.09 -12.56 20.07
N GLU A 193 -23.18 -11.79 20.03
CA GLU A 193 -24.47 -12.16 20.64
C GLU A 193 -25.35 -13.05 19.71
N ASN A 194 -25.12 -13.00 18.39
CA ASN A 194 -25.87 -13.82 17.42
C ASN A 194 -25.15 -15.13 17.01
N GLN A 195 -23.88 -15.34 17.37
CA GLN A 195 -23.22 -16.64 17.20
C GLN A 195 -23.71 -17.71 18.19
N ASP A 196 -24.25 -17.30 19.35
CA ASP A 196 -24.85 -18.20 20.34
C ASP A 196 -26.30 -18.62 20.00
N LYS A 197 -26.85 -18.17 18.86
CA LYS A 197 -28.22 -18.47 18.41
C LYS A 197 -28.29 -19.05 17.00
N VAL A 198 -27.32 -19.88 16.61
CA VAL A 198 -27.52 -20.79 15.46
C VAL A 198 -28.09 -22.12 15.99
N PRO A 199 -29.38 -22.43 15.78
CA PRO A 199 -29.89 -23.76 16.06
C PRO A 199 -29.36 -24.71 14.98
N GLY A 200 -28.53 -25.69 15.35
CA GLY A 200 -28.39 -26.91 14.55
C GLY A 200 -27.00 -27.34 14.09
N GLN A 201 -25.89 -26.96 14.72
CA GLN A 201 -24.66 -27.76 14.60
C GLN A 201 -24.46 -28.65 15.81
N LYS A 202 -24.93 -29.90 15.68
CA LYS A 202 -24.53 -31.01 16.55
C LYS A 202 -23.00 -31.12 16.50
N SER A 203 -22.35 -30.84 17.63
CA SER A 203 -20.97 -31.25 17.88
C SER A 203 -20.89 -32.79 17.83
N PRO A 204 -19.91 -33.39 17.15
CA PRO A 204 -19.54 -34.77 17.41
C PRO A 204 -18.94 -34.83 18.82
N GLY A 205 -19.61 -35.56 19.71
CA GLY A 205 -19.23 -35.69 21.11
C GLY A 205 -17.84 -36.30 21.28
N THR A 206 -16.99 -35.60 22.03
CA THR A 206 -15.83 -36.21 22.68
C THR A 206 -16.35 -36.86 23.96
N ALA A 207 -16.58 -38.17 23.92
CA ALA A 207 -16.82 -38.98 25.09
C ALA A 207 -15.52 -39.07 25.90
N GLY A 208 -15.57 -38.67 27.17
CA GLY A 208 -14.42 -38.67 28.07
C GLY A 208 -14.83 -38.62 29.54
N THR A 209 -14.99 -39.82 30.10
CA THR A 209 -14.68 -40.16 31.50
C THR A 209 -15.67 -39.77 32.60
N ARG A 210 -16.51 -40.75 32.97
CA ARG A 210 -16.93 -40.95 34.36
C ARG A 210 -17.34 -42.41 34.57
N GLU A 211 -16.58 -43.15 35.36
CA GLU A 211 -17.18 -44.00 36.39
C GLU A 211 -16.14 -44.44 37.43
N LYS A 212 -16.50 -44.18 38.69
CA LYS A 212 -16.00 -44.83 39.90
C LYS A 212 -16.68 -46.20 40.00
N GLY A 213 -16.00 -47.19 40.55
CA GLY A 213 -16.67 -48.35 41.16
C GLY A 213 -15.75 -49.55 41.39
N GLU A 214 -15.29 -49.68 42.63
CA GLU A 214 -14.80 -50.93 43.28
C GLU A 214 -15.76 -52.12 43.09
N PRO A 215 -15.25 -53.34 43.29
CA PRO A 215 -15.53 -54.00 44.57
C PRO A 215 -14.29 -54.25 45.44
#